data_AF-A0A1G5S0Y7-F1
#
_entry.id   AF-A0A1G5S0Y7-F1
#
_cell.length_a   1.000
_cell.length_b   1.000
_cell.length_c   1.000
_cell.angle_alpha   90.00
_cell.angle_beta   90.00
_cell.angle_gamma   90.00
#
_symmetry.space_group_name_H-M   'P 1'
#
loop_
_entity.id
_entity.type
_entity.pdbx_description
1 polymer ?
#
loop_
_entity_poly.entity_id
_entity_poly.type
_entity_poly.pdbx_seq_one_letter_code
_entity_poly.pdbx_strand_id
1 'polypeptide(L)'
;MKRTKNILALAVCAVLSAATFFGFASAAQAEELTQVKDGTKVTYGTVSAEDQALLKVLFDAGYYAYINPDLYAKYGNDENALFNHFITTGIWEGRQGNQDFNVDAYASAYSDLKAAYGNDILAYYRHFINTKGTETRPVTTLHIASQWGITVTSLVDSSLVVTPHQIYMSEINGVNDLESIKHGELVVDKKMKAQAEAEEYRKYHPTTSSTPSTP
;
A
#
# COMPACT_ATOMS: atom_id res chain seq x y z
N MET A 1 69.59 -44.78 -2.13
CA MET A 1 68.59 -45.55 -1.36
C MET A 1 67.19 -45.25 -1.91
N LYS A 2 66.49 -46.33 -2.28
CA LYS A 2 65.03 -46.57 -2.40
C LYS A 2 64.09 -45.55 -3.10
N ARG A 3 63.61 -45.99 -4.27
CA ARG A 3 62.25 -45.79 -4.84
C ARG A 3 61.19 -46.45 -3.95
N THR A 4 59.94 -45.94 -3.91
CA THR A 4 58.71 -46.57 -4.49
C THR A 4 57.41 -45.80 -4.16
N LYS A 5 56.47 -45.87 -5.10
CA LYS A 5 55.09 -45.31 -5.15
C LYS A 5 54.08 -46.21 -4.40
N ASN A 6 52.87 -45.70 -4.12
CA ASN A 6 51.51 -46.33 -4.07
C ASN A 6 50.51 -45.24 -3.56
N ILE A 7 49.56 -44.63 -4.30
CA ILE A 7 48.33 -44.99 -5.05
C ILE A 7 47.13 -45.43 -4.16
N LEU A 8 45.95 -44.89 -4.51
CA LEU A 8 44.53 -45.14 -4.14
C LEU A 8 43.92 -44.17 -3.10
N ALA A 9 42.72 -43.58 -3.24
CA ALA A 9 41.63 -43.62 -4.24
C ALA A 9 40.75 -42.35 -4.07
N LEU A 10 40.36 -41.64 -5.14
CA LEU A 10 39.01 -41.61 -5.75
C LEU A 10 37.80 -41.43 -4.80
N ALA A 11 37.21 -40.23 -4.77
CA ALA A 11 35.75 -40.07 -4.71
C ALA A 11 35.32 -38.73 -5.32
N VAL A 12 34.57 -38.85 -6.41
CA VAL A 12 33.77 -37.85 -7.09
C VAL A 12 32.70 -37.29 -6.15
N CYS A 13 32.41 -35.99 -6.24
CA CYS A 13 31.04 -35.47 -6.23
C CYS A 13 31.04 -33.98 -6.55
N ALA A 14 30.75 -33.67 -7.82
CA ALA A 14 30.15 -32.41 -8.18
C ALA A 14 28.78 -32.35 -7.52
N VAL A 15 28.58 -31.42 -6.60
CA VAL A 15 27.23 -31.03 -6.18
C VAL A 15 26.94 -29.70 -6.86
N LEU A 16 26.27 -29.79 -8.02
CA LEU A 16 25.27 -28.81 -8.39
C LEU A 16 24.24 -28.82 -7.27
N SER A 17 24.27 -27.82 -6.40
CA SER A 17 23.10 -27.51 -5.56
C SER A 17 22.57 -26.18 -6.04
N ALA A 18 21.43 -26.30 -6.72
CA ALA A 18 20.58 -25.24 -7.22
C ALA A 18 20.45 -24.08 -6.23
N ALA A 19 20.40 -22.88 -6.80
CA ALA A 19 20.05 -21.66 -6.12
C ALA A 19 18.78 -21.88 -5.29
N THR A 20 18.94 -21.97 -3.98
CA THR A 20 17.89 -21.60 -3.05
C THR A 20 18.24 -20.22 -2.57
N PHE A 21 17.89 -19.25 -3.41
CA PHE A 21 17.71 -17.87 -3.00
C PHE A 21 16.50 -17.87 -2.04
N PHE A 22 16.69 -18.35 -0.82
CA PHE A 22 15.83 -17.93 0.28
C PHE A 22 16.24 -16.49 0.54
N GLY A 23 15.62 -15.59 -0.23
CA GLY A 23 15.57 -14.19 0.12
C GLY A 23 14.87 -14.10 1.46
N PHE A 24 15.65 -14.16 2.53
CA PHE A 24 15.30 -13.40 3.71
C PHE A 24 15.25 -11.96 3.22
N ALA A 25 14.03 -11.43 3.05
CA ALA A 25 13.85 -10.00 3.12
C ALA A 25 14.34 -9.59 4.51
N SER A 26 15.64 -9.28 4.62
CA SER A 26 16.19 -8.64 5.79
C SER A 26 15.46 -7.30 5.91
N ALA A 27 15.18 -6.87 7.15
CA ALA A 27 14.59 -5.60 7.55
C ALA A 27 15.39 -4.38 7.05
N ALA A 28 15.39 -4.22 5.74
CA ALA A 28 15.76 -3.08 4.95
C ALA A 28 14.50 -2.70 4.17
N GLN A 29 13.37 -2.53 4.89
CA GLN A 29 12.33 -1.62 4.40
C GLN A 29 12.97 -0.24 4.35
N ALA A 30 13.68 0.03 3.26
CA ALA A 30 14.09 1.35 2.84
C ALA A 30 12.86 2.24 2.95
N GLU A 31 12.98 3.40 3.60
CA GLU A 31 11.92 4.43 3.77
C GLU A 31 10.86 4.36 2.66
N GLU A 32 9.86 3.49 2.86
CA GLU A 32 8.74 3.32 1.97
C GLU A 32 7.72 4.33 2.46
N LEU A 33 7.14 5.08 1.52
CA LEU A 33 6.31 6.22 1.84
C LEU A 33 5.06 5.74 2.57
N THR A 34 5.06 5.88 3.89
CA THR A 34 3.97 5.44 4.75
C THR A 34 2.96 6.57 4.96
N GLN A 35 1.67 6.25 4.97
CA GLN A 35 0.65 7.19 5.41
C GLN A 35 0.39 7.12 6.91
N VAL A 36 0.85 6.05 7.58
CA VAL A 36 0.51 5.80 8.98
C VAL A 36 1.46 6.53 9.90
N LYS A 37 0.91 7.35 10.80
CA LYS A 37 1.68 8.15 11.76
C LYS A 37 2.27 7.29 12.89
N ASP A 38 1.55 6.26 13.30
CA ASP A 38 1.97 5.29 14.31
C ASP A 38 2.15 3.91 13.67
N GLY A 39 3.37 3.61 13.25
CA GLY A 39 3.72 2.32 12.62
C GLY A 39 3.46 1.10 13.51
N THR A 40 3.25 1.26 14.82
CA THR A 40 2.90 0.14 15.72
C THR A 40 1.47 -0.37 15.51
N LYS A 41 0.63 0.40 14.80
CA LYS A 41 -0.73 0.01 14.43
C LYS A 41 -0.79 -0.92 13.23
N VAL A 42 0.26 -0.91 12.40
CA VAL A 42 0.28 -1.66 11.13
C VAL A 42 0.97 -2.98 11.33
N THR A 43 0.30 -4.07 10.93
CA THR A 43 0.94 -5.37 10.76
C THR A 43 1.10 -5.62 9.27
N TYR A 44 2.31 -5.40 8.76
CA TYR A 44 2.64 -5.69 7.37
C TYR A 44 2.67 -7.21 7.14
N GLY A 45 2.06 -7.63 6.03
CA GLY A 45 2.03 -9.03 5.61
C GLY A 45 2.62 -9.21 4.22
N THR A 46 2.56 -10.44 3.73
CA THR A 46 2.91 -10.80 2.36
C THR A 46 1.65 -11.06 1.56
N VAL A 47 1.56 -10.47 0.37
CA VAL A 47 0.47 -10.76 -0.58
C VAL A 47 0.91 -11.91 -1.48
N SER A 48 0.12 -12.99 -1.55
CA SER A 48 0.44 -14.16 -2.38
C SER A 48 0.41 -13.80 -3.87
N ALA A 49 1.01 -14.62 -4.73
CA ALA A 49 0.99 -14.36 -6.18
C ALA A 49 -0.43 -14.35 -6.75
N GLU A 50 -1.31 -15.19 -6.21
CA GLU A 50 -2.72 -15.27 -6.56
C GLU A 50 -3.46 -13.98 -6.16
N ASP A 51 -3.24 -13.50 -4.93
CA ASP A 51 -3.84 -12.26 -4.46
C ASP A 51 -3.30 -11.05 -5.23
N GLN A 52 -2.01 -11.03 -5.57
CA GLN A 52 -1.45 -9.97 -6.41
C GLN A 52 -2.15 -9.92 -7.79
N ALA A 53 -2.39 -11.08 -8.41
CA ALA A 53 -3.08 -11.13 -9.69
C ALA A 53 -4.52 -10.60 -9.58
N LEU A 54 -5.23 -10.95 -8.50
CA LEU A 54 -6.58 -10.42 -8.21
C LEU A 54 -6.55 -8.90 -7.98
N LEU A 55 -5.66 -8.41 -7.12
CA LEU A 55 -5.53 -6.99 -6.82
C LEU A 55 -5.15 -6.17 -8.05
N LYS A 56 -4.32 -6.72 -8.95
CA LYS A 56 -3.93 -6.03 -10.19
C LYS A 56 -5.12 -5.72 -11.09
N VAL A 57 -6.17 -6.56 -11.08
CA VAL A 57 -7.42 -6.32 -11.83
C VAL A 57 -8.22 -5.14 -11.28
N LEU A 58 -8.16 -4.90 -9.97
CA LEU A 58 -8.85 -3.80 -9.32
C LEU A 58 -8.02 -2.52 -9.20
N PHE A 59 -6.70 -2.62 -9.28
CA PHE A 59 -5.82 -1.50 -9.00
C PHE A 59 -5.87 -0.46 -10.12
N ASP A 60 -6.10 0.80 -9.73
CA ASP A 60 -6.01 1.95 -10.61
C ASP A 60 -4.82 2.81 -10.18
N ALA A 61 -3.74 2.73 -10.96
CA ALA A 61 -2.50 3.44 -10.66
C ALA A 61 -2.69 4.97 -10.69
N GLY A 62 -3.50 5.49 -11.61
CA GLY A 62 -3.75 6.93 -11.74
C GLY A 62 -4.52 7.45 -10.54
N TYR A 63 -5.58 6.74 -10.13
CA TYR A 63 -6.31 7.04 -8.91
C TYR A 63 -5.39 6.95 -7.69
N TYR A 64 -4.64 5.85 -7.55
CA TYR A 64 -3.76 5.61 -6.42
C TYR A 64 -2.69 6.69 -6.27
N ALA A 65 -2.07 7.15 -7.37
CA ALA A 65 -1.13 8.26 -7.33
C ALA A 65 -1.83 9.60 -6.99
N TYR A 66 -3.01 9.85 -7.56
CA TYR A 66 -3.77 11.08 -7.34
C TYR A 66 -4.11 11.30 -5.86
N ILE A 67 -4.56 10.26 -5.18
CA ILE A 67 -4.97 10.34 -3.76
C ILE A 67 -3.80 10.23 -2.78
N ASN A 68 -2.61 9.87 -3.26
CA ASN A 68 -1.39 9.71 -2.46
C ASN A 68 -0.29 10.62 -3.01
N PRO A 69 -0.29 11.93 -2.68
CA PRO A 69 0.63 12.91 -3.26
C PRO A 69 2.12 12.62 -2.99
N ASP A 70 2.40 11.97 -1.87
CA ASP A 70 3.72 11.45 -1.52
C ASP A 70 4.21 10.43 -2.57
N LEU A 71 3.35 9.48 -2.93
CA LEU A 71 3.66 8.46 -3.94
C LEU A 71 3.79 9.07 -5.33
N TYR A 72 2.93 10.02 -5.69
CA TYR A 72 3.06 10.74 -6.95
C TYR A 72 4.37 11.55 -7.02
N ALA A 73 4.79 12.19 -5.93
CA ALA A 73 6.05 12.93 -5.90
C ALA A 73 7.28 12.04 -6.12
N LYS A 74 7.23 10.78 -5.66
CA LYS A 74 8.33 9.81 -5.79
C LYS A 74 8.30 8.98 -7.08
N TYR A 75 7.12 8.49 -7.46
CA TYR A 75 6.94 7.52 -8.55
C TYR A 75 6.23 8.10 -9.78
N GLY A 76 5.64 9.28 -9.68
CA GLY A 76 4.83 9.88 -10.74
C GLY A 76 3.68 8.95 -11.14
N ASN A 77 3.65 8.59 -12.43
CA ASN A 77 2.65 7.68 -13.02
C ASN A 77 3.22 6.28 -13.32
N ASP A 78 4.34 5.88 -12.70
CA ASP A 78 4.88 4.53 -12.89
C ASP A 78 3.94 3.49 -12.26
N GLU A 79 3.12 2.87 -13.11
CA GLU A 79 2.11 1.89 -12.70
C GLU A 79 2.69 0.68 -11.97
N ASN A 80 3.91 0.26 -12.31
CA ASN A 80 4.56 -0.88 -11.68
C ASN A 80 5.08 -0.51 -10.29
N ALA A 81 5.72 0.65 -10.15
CA ALA A 81 6.17 1.15 -8.85
C ALA A 81 5.00 1.40 -7.90
N LEU A 82 3.92 2.02 -8.39
CA LEU A 82 2.70 2.29 -7.62
C LEU A 82 2.00 1.01 -7.20
N PHE A 83 1.87 0.04 -8.12
CA PHE A 83 1.27 -1.25 -7.78
C PHE A 83 2.13 -2.02 -6.78
N ASN A 84 3.47 -2.03 -6.97
CA ASN A 84 4.39 -2.65 -6.03
C ASN A 84 4.22 -2.05 -4.64
N HIS A 85 4.21 -0.73 -4.52
CA HIS A 85 3.94 -0.05 -3.25
C HIS A 85 2.60 -0.45 -2.65
N PHE A 86 1.54 -0.55 -3.46
CA PHE A 86 0.23 -0.94 -2.96
C PHE A 86 0.25 -2.33 -2.32
N ILE A 87 0.88 -3.32 -2.95
CA ILE A 87 0.90 -4.71 -2.44
C ILE A 87 1.95 -4.94 -1.33
N THR A 88 3.00 -4.13 -1.24
CA THR A 88 4.03 -4.24 -0.17
C THR A 88 3.65 -3.45 1.06
N THR A 89 3.02 -2.29 0.88
CA THR A 89 2.83 -1.28 1.94
C THR A 89 1.40 -0.78 2.00
N GLY A 90 0.87 -0.27 0.89
CA GLY A 90 -0.38 0.49 0.87
C GLY A 90 -1.60 -0.29 1.39
N ILE A 91 -1.75 -1.55 1.00
CA ILE A 91 -2.89 -2.38 1.41
C ILE A 91 -2.92 -2.62 2.92
N TRP A 92 -1.75 -2.78 3.55
CA TRP A 92 -1.62 -2.99 5.01
C TRP A 92 -1.86 -1.71 5.79
N GLU A 93 -1.60 -0.56 5.18
CA GLU A 93 -1.87 0.76 5.73
C GLU A 93 -3.32 1.23 5.51
N GLY A 94 -4.14 0.44 4.81
CA GLY A 94 -5.51 0.82 4.45
C GLY A 94 -5.60 1.84 3.30
N ARG A 95 -4.54 2.04 2.51
CA ARG A 95 -4.61 2.91 1.32
C ARG A 95 -5.57 2.33 0.29
N GLN A 96 -6.35 3.19 -0.36
CA GLN A 96 -7.38 2.80 -1.31
C GLN A 96 -6.81 2.66 -2.73
N GLY A 97 -6.80 1.44 -3.28
CA GLY A 97 -6.22 1.15 -4.60
C GLY A 97 -7.04 1.57 -5.84
N ASN A 98 -8.32 1.92 -5.69
CA ASN A 98 -9.20 2.39 -6.77
C ASN A 98 -10.40 3.18 -6.23
N GLN A 99 -11.11 3.90 -7.09
CA GLN A 99 -12.24 4.75 -6.70
C GLN A 99 -13.49 3.99 -6.22
N ASP A 100 -13.67 2.73 -6.63
CA ASP A 100 -14.93 2.00 -6.47
C ASP A 100 -14.99 1.13 -5.20
N PHE A 101 -13.86 0.95 -4.51
CA PHE A 101 -13.75 0.08 -3.35
C PHE A 101 -12.85 0.63 -2.24
N ASN A 102 -13.45 0.84 -1.07
CA ASN A 102 -12.77 1.16 0.18
C ASN A 102 -13.01 0.03 1.19
N VAL A 103 -11.94 -0.62 1.64
CA VAL A 103 -12.03 -1.83 2.47
C VAL A 103 -12.64 -1.55 3.86
N ASP A 104 -12.34 -0.39 4.45
CA ASP A 104 -12.84 -0.02 5.77
C ASP A 104 -14.35 0.27 5.71
N ALA A 105 -14.80 0.96 4.65
CA ALA A 105 -16.22 1.20 4.40
C ALA A 105 -16.99 -0.11 4.23
N TYR A 106 -16.44 -1.02 3.42
CA TYR A 106 -17.04 -2.32 3.14
C TYR A 106 -17.13 -3.19 4.40
N ALA A 107 -16.05 -3.24 5.19
CA ALA A 107 -16.02 -3.98 6.44
C ALA A 107 -16.97 -3.41 7.51
N SER A 108 -17.13 -2.08 7.56
CA SER A 108 -18.02 -1.41 8.50
C SER A 108 -19.50 -1.59 8.14
N ALA A 109 -19.81 -1.73 6.85
CA ALA A 109 -21.17 -1.88 6.35
C ALA A 109 -21.75 -3.30 6.51
N TYR A 110 -20.90 -4.33 6.49
CA TYR A 110 -21.34 -5.73 6.42
C TYR A 110 -20.82 -6.55 7.61
N SER A 111 -21.65 -6.65 8.64
CA SER A 111 -21.32 -7.33 9.89
C SER A 111 -21.10 -8.84 9.73
N ASP A 112 -21.74 -9.46 8.74
CA ASP A 112 -21.52 -10.87 8.36
C ASP A 112 -20.11 -11.09 7.81
N LEU A 113 -19.64 -10.21 6.94
CA LEU A 113 -18.26 -10.24 6.44
C LEU A 113 -17.26 -9.91 7.55
N LYS A 114 -17.59 -8.97 8.43
CA LYS A 114 -16.78 -8.67 9.62
C LYS A 114 -16.65 -9.85 10.57
N ALA A 115 -17.74 -10.61 10.77
CA ALA A 115 -17.71 -11.83 11.57
C ALA A 115 -16.87 -12.93 10.91
N ALA A 116 -16.90 -13.03 9.56
CA ALA A 116 -16.17 -14.05 8.82
C ALA A 116 -14.66 -13.75 8.69
N TYR A 117 -14.29 -12.50 8.43
CA TYR A 117 -12.92 -12.12 8.06
C TYR A 117 -12.16 -11.37 9.15
N GLY A 118 -12.85 -10.79 10.13
CA GLY A 118 -12.22 -10.00 11.17
C GLY A 118 -11.44 -8.81 10.59
N ASN A 119 -10.11 -8.83 10.73
CA ASN A 119 -9.22 -7.79 10.19
C ASN A 119 -8.37 -8.29 8.99
N ASP A 120 -8.73 -9.42 8.38
CA ASP A 120 -8.06 -9.89 7.15
C ASP A 120 -8.47 -9.01 5.96
N ILE A 121 -7.69 -7.96 5.71
CA ILE A 121 -7.89 -7.01 4.61
C ILE A 121 -7.95 -7.73 3.25
N LEU A 122 -7.08 -8.73 3.03
CA LEU A 122 -7.05 -9.46 1.77
C LEU A 122 -8.34 -10.27 1.54
N ALA A 123 -8.93 -10.84 2.59
CA ALA A 123 -10.21 -11.55 2.48
C ALA A 123 -11.35 -10.64 1.97
N TYR A 124 -11.37 -9.37 2.38
CA TYR A 124 -12.36 -8.41 1.86
C TYR A 124 -12.13 -8.09 0.37
N TYR A 125 -10.88 -7.89 -0.06
CA TYR A 125 -10.56 -7.71 -1.48
C TYR A 125 -10.94 -8.93 -2.31
N ARG A 126 -10.59 -10.14 -1.84
CA ARG A 126 -10.98 -11.40 -2.51
C ARG A 126 -12.50 -11.50 -2.65
N HIS A 127 -13.23 -11.22 -1.57
CA HIS A 127 -14.70 -11.26 -1.59
C HIS A 127 -15.25 -10.30 -2.64
N PHE A 128 -14.86 -9.02 -2.56
CA PHE A 128 -15.35 -7.99 -3.48
C PHE A 128 -15.04 -8.30 -4.95
N ILE A 129 -13.87 -8.84 -5.26
CA ILE A 129 -13.51 -9.23 -6.63
C ILE A 129 -14.37 -10.39 -7.11
N ASN A 130 -14.48 -11.44 -6.29
CA ASN A 130 -15.17 -12.67 -6.67
C ASN A 130 -16.68 -12.49 -6.80
N THR A 131 -17.25 -11.50 -6.13
CA THR A 131 -18.68 -11.16 -6.20
C THR A 131 -18.96 -9.98 -7.12
N LYS A 132 -17.95 -9.34 -7.72
CA LYS A 132 -18.13 -8.18 -8.60
C LYS A 132 -19.09 -8.51 -9.75
N GLY A 133 -20.20 -7.77 -9.83
CA GLY A 133 -21.24 -7.95 -10.85
C GLY A 133 -22.35 -8.95 -10.50
N THR A 134 -22.26 -9.65 -9.37
CA THR A 134 -23.32 -10.53 -8.84
C THR A 134 -23.75 -10.15 -7.41
N GLU A 135 -22.91 -9.40 -6.71
CA GLU A 135 -23.11 -8.85 -5.37
C GLU A 135 -24.28 -7.84 -5.31
N THR A 136 -25.12 -7.94 -4.27
CA THR A 136 -26.23 -6.99 -3.99
C THR A 136 -25.91 -5.95 -2.91
N ARG A 137 -24.69 -5.99 -2.35
CA ARG A 137 -24.16 -5.10 -1.31
C ARG A 137 -23.72 -3.75 -1.92
N PRO A 138 -24.49 -2.65 -1.76
CA PRO A 138 -24.26 -1.40 -2.49
C PRO A 138 -23.19 -0.48 -1.87
N VAL A 139 -22.94 -0.61 -0.56
CA VAL A 139 -21.95 0.18 0.16
C VAL A 139 -20.55 -0.36 -0.11
N THR A 140 -19.82 0.23 -1.06
CA THR A 140 -18.44 -0.18 -1.40
C THR A 140 -17.42 0.94 -1.19
N THR A 141 -17.87 2.18 -1.01
CA THR A 141 -17.02 3.37 -0.87
C THR A 141 -17.36 4.16 0.39
N LEU A 142 -16.45 5.04 0.82
CA LEU A 142 -16.72 6.00 1.90
C LEU A 142 -17.93 6.88 1.57
N HIS A 143 -18.04 7.34 0.32
CA HIS A 143 -19.17 8.15 -0.14
C HIS A 143 -20.51 7.46 0.13
N ILE A 144 -20.66 6.21 -0.33
CA ILE A 144 -21.91 5.46 -0.14
C ILE A 144 -22.16 5.17 1.35
N ALA A 145 -21.09 4.85 2.12
CA ALA A 145 -21.21 4.67 3.57
C ALA A 145 -21.76 5.92 4.26
N SER A 146 -21.28 7.12 3.87
CA SER A 146 -21.79 8.39 4.37
C SER A 146 -23.27 8.60 4.03
N GLN A 147 -23.66 8.37 2.77
CA GLN A 147 -25.06 8.49 2.33
C GLN A 147 -26.00 7.55 3.09
N TRP A 148 -25.50 6.40 3.53
CA TRP A 148 -26.26 5.38 4.28
C TRP A 148 -26.15 5.55 5.80
N GLY A 149 -25.49 6.60 6.29
CA GLY A 149 -25.36 6.88 7.73
C GLY A 149 -24.42 5.92 8.47
N ILE A 150 -23.51 5.26 7.76
CA ILE A 150 -22.59 4.27 8.32
C ILE A 150 -21.35 4.97 8.87
N THR A 151 -21.07 4.73 10.15
CA THR A 151 -19.79 5.11 10.77
C THR A 151 -18.72 4.10 10.35
N VAL A 152 -17.60 4.60 9.85
CA VAL A 152 -16.51 3.76 9.33
C VAL A 152 -15.40 3.66 10.38
N THR A 153 -14.97 2.44 10.67
CA THR A 153 -13.83 2.16 11.56
C THR A 153 -12.72 1.50 10.75
N SER A 154 -11.49 1.99 10.90
CA SER A 154 -10.35 1.39 10.20
C SER A 154 -10.10 -0.05 10.67
N LEU A 155 -9.82 -0.93 9.70
CA LEU A 155 -9.32 -2.28 9.95
C LEU A 155 -7.89 -2.30 10.50
N VAL A 156 -7.13 -1.23 10.26
CA VAL A 156 -5.73 -1.07 10.66
C VAL A 156 -5.64 -0.49 12.07
N ASP A 157 -6.35 0.62 12.33
CA ASP A 157 -6.42 1.23 13.65
C ASP A 157 -7.87 1.39 14.12
N SER A 158 -8.32 0.51 15.01
CA SER A 158 -9.67 0.57 15.57
C SER A 158 -10.01 1.85 16.35
N SER A 159 -9.02 2.65 16.74
CA SER A 159 -9.26 3.97 17.35
C SER A 159 -9.66 5.03 16.31
N LEU A 160 -9.38 4.75 15.04
CA LEU A 160 -9.70 5.60 13.91
C LEU A 160 -11.13 5.35 13.42
N VAL A 161 -12.05 6.09 14.03
CA VAL A 161 -13.48 6.04 13.74
C VAL A 161 -13.93 7.35 13.13
N VAL A 162 -14.46 7.31 11.90
CA VAL A 162 -14.97 8.48 11.17
C VAL A 162 -16.49 8.40 10.98
N THR A 163 -17.15 9.51 11.27
CA THR A 163 -18.61 9.63 11.15
C THR A 163 -19.04 9.96 9.71
N PRO A 164 -20.31 9.72 9.32
CA PRO A 164 -20.83 10.15 8.02
C PRO A 164 -20.58 11.63 7.71
N HIS A 165 -20.76 12.51 8.71
CA HIS A 165 -20.50 13.94 8.56
C HIS A 165 -19.02 14.23 8.25
N GLN A 166 -18.08 13.54 8.92
CA GLN A 166 -16.65 13.73 8.64
C GLN A 166 -16.30 13.26 7.23
N ILE A 167 -16.86 12.15 6.77
CA ILE A 167 -16.67 11.67 5.40
C ILE A 167 -17.23 12.68 4.39
N TYR A 168 -18.44 13.19 4.61
CA TYR A 168 -19.04 14.19 3.73
C TYR A 168 -18.17 15.45 3.60
N MET A 169 -17.65 15.95 4.73
CA MET A 169 -16.74 17.10 4.74
C MET A 169 -15.42 16.79 4.02
N SER A 170 -14.97 15.52 4.05
CA SER A 170 -13.73 15.10 3.42
C SER A 170 -13.77 15.17 1.89
N GLU A 171 -14.92 14.88 1.30
CA GLU A 171 -15.15 14.98 -0.15
C GLU A 171 -15.00 16.42 -0.64
N ILE A 172 -15.47 17.39 0.15
CA ILE A 172 -15.31 18.83 -0.11
C ILE A 172 -13.83 19.23 0.02
N ASN A 173 -13.16 18.66 1.01
CA ASN A 173 -11.77 18.98 1.35
C ASN A 173 -10.74 18.25 0.46
N GLY A 174 -11.19 17.27 -0.32
CA GLY A 174 -10.40 16.41 -1.20
C GLY A 174 -9.57 15.33 -0.49
N VAL A 175 -9.79 15.10 0.80
CA VAL A 175 -9.06 14.07 1.59
C VAL A 175 -9.87 12.79 1.67
N ASN A 176 -9.18 11.65 1.61
CA ASN A 176 -9.82 10.32 1.55
C ASN A 176 -9.16 9.27 2.46
N ASP A 177 -8.02 9.54 3.08
CA ASP A 177 -7.48 8.72 4.16
C ASP A 177 -8.20 9.02 5.48
N LEU A 178 -8.48 7.98 6.26
CA LEU A 178 -9.29 8.08 7.47
C LEU A 178 -8.64 8.97 8.55
N GLU A 179 -7.31 9.01 8.62
CA GLU A 179 -6.53 9.83 9.54
C GLU A 179 -6.81 11.31 9.33
N SER A 180 -6.67 11.78 8.09
CA SER A 180 -6.96 13.16 7.73
C SER A 180 -8.44 13.50 7.83
N ILE A 181 -9.33 12.56 7.53
CA ILE A 181 -10.78 12.72 7.74
C ILE A 181 -11.08 12.97 9.22
N LYS A 182 -10.49 12.17 10.12
CA LYS A 182 -10.70 12.26 11.57
C LYS A 182 -10.29 13.64 12.10
N HIS A 183 -9.18 14.16 11.62
CA HIS A 183 -8.60 15.43 12.06
C HIS A 183 -9.12 16.65 11.27
N GLY A 184 -9.94 16.46 10.23
CA GLY A 184 -10.52 17.53 9.44
C GLY A 184 -9.50 18.27 8.57
N GLU A 185 -8.46 17.59 8.11
CA GLU A 185 -7.40 18.19 7.28
C GLU A 185 -7.92 18.57 5.88
N LEU A 186 -7.33 19.62 5.27
CA LEU A 186 -7.61 20.04 3.89
C LEU A 186 -6.50 19.56 2.93
N VAL A 187 -6.83 19.21 1.68
CA VAL A 187 -5.80 18.91 0.64
C VAL A 187 -4.85 20.08 0.41
N VAL A 188 -5.34 21.31 0.57
CA VAL A 188 -4.51 22.52 0.44
C VAL A 188 -3.40 22.55 1.50
N ASP A 189 -3.68 22.07 2.71
CA ASP A 189 -2.71 22.02 3.80
C ASP A 189 -1.63 20.95 3.52
N LYS A 190 -2.01 19.78 2.97
CA LYS A 190 -1.05 18.73 2.59
C LYS A 190 -0.14 19.15 1.42
N LYS A 191 -0.71 19.78 0.38
CA LYS A 191 0.07 20.27 -0.78
C LYS A 191 0.99 21.43 -0.41
N MET A 192 0.52 22.38 0.40
CA MET A 192 1.34 23.51 0.84
C MET A 192 2.47 23.07 1.76
N LYS A 193 2.22 22.10 2.65
CA LYS A 193 3.25 21.53 3.52
C LYS A 193 4.32 20.80 2.72
N ALA A 194 3.93 19.96 1.76
CA ALA A 194 4.88 19.26 0.89
C ALA A 194 5.71 20.22 0.02
N GLN A 195 5.10 21.31 -0.48
CA GLN A 195 5.82 22.35 -1.24
C GLN A 195 6.76 23.17 -0.35
N ALA A 196 6.31 23.59 0.84
CA ALA A 196 7.11 24.35 1.80
C ALA A 196 8.31 23.52 2.32
N GLU A 197 8.10 22.24 2.62
CA GLU A 197 9.16 21.31 3.05
C GLU A 197 10.14 21.01 1.89
N ALA A 198 9.66 20.87 0.65
CA ALA A 198 10.52 20.71 -0.52
C ALA A 198 11.32 21.98 -0.87
N GLU A 199 10.79 23.17 -0.57
CA GLU A 199 11.49 24.45 -0.69
C GLU A 199 12.53 24.64 0.43
N GLU A 200 12.18 24.30 1.67
CA GLU A 200 13.09 24.32 2.81
C GLU A 200 14.25 23.33 2.61
N TYR A 201 13.98 22.12 2.14
CA TYR A 201 15.01 21.13 1.81
C TYR A 201 15.98 21.64 0.73
N ARG A 202 15.45 22.25 -0.36
CA ARG A 202 16.27 22.83 -1.45
C ARG A 202 17.15 23.99 -1.00
N LYS A 203 16.74 24.74 0.04
CA LYS A 203 17.53 25.82 0.63
C LYS A 203 18.82 25.31 1.30
N TYR A 204 18.79 24.10 1.87
CA TYR A 204 19.92 23.49 2.56
C TYR A 204 20.67 22.44 1.73
N HIS A 205 20.06 21.94 0.65
CA HIS A 205 20.64 20.94 -0.27
C HIS A 205 20.44 21.36 -1.74
N PRO A 206 21.20 22.37 -2.23
CA PRO A 206 21.06 22.84 -3.60
C PRO A 206 21.51 21.75 -4.59
N THR A 207 20.63 21.37 -5.51
CA THR A 207 20.97 20.44 -6.59
C THR A 207 21.91 21.13 -7.58
N THR A 208 23.09 20.56 -7.82
CA THR A 208 23.99 21.03 -8.90
C THR A 208 23.37 20.70 -10.25
N SER A 209 22.63 21.65 -10.82
CA SER A 209 22.13 21.58 -12.18
C SER A 209 23.31 21.63 -13.16
N SER A 210 23.76 20.48 -13.66
CA SER A 210 24.57 20.42 -14.87
C SER A 210 23.65 20.64 -16.07
N THR A 211 23.62 21.87 -16.57
CA THR A 211 23.01 22.17 -17.87
C THR A 211 23.72 21.37 -18.97
N PRO A 212 23.01 20.65 -19.86
CA PRO A 212 23.64 20.06 -21.03
C PRO A 212 24.11 21.19 -21.94
N SER A 213 25.41 21.22 -22.24
CA SER A 213 25.96 22.06 -23.31
C SER A 213 25.39 21.57 -24.65
N THR A 214 24.55 22.40 -25.25
CA THR A 214 24.02 22.19 -26.61
C THR A 214 25.19 22.14 -27.62
N PRO A 215 25.18 21.22 -28.60
CA PRO A 215 26.26 21.04 -29.56
C PRO A 215 26.48 22.22 -30.50
#